data_AF-A0A2E1KRI0-F1
#
_entry.id   AF-A0A2E1KRI0-F1
#
_cell.length_a   1.000
_cell.length_b   1.000
_cell.length_c   1.000
_cell.angle_alpha   90.00
_cell.angle_beta   90.00
_cell.angle_gamma   90.00
#
_symmetry.space_group_name_H-M   'P 1'
#
loop_
_entity.id
_entity.type
_entity.pdbx_description
1 polymer ?
#
loop_
_entity_poly.entity_id
_entity_poly.type
_entity_poly.pdbx_seq_one_letter_code
_entity_poly.pdbx_strand_id
1 'polypeptide(L)'
;MQHVTHQRRPLLRTLAAVLLCPVMVTAGDRTPAPVAEDILRSPMPENLVTLIGALRGSGCGPKHTDVGDAIVGLGSKSVPRLVARLEGSDKWWIQLETIHLLGLIGSAAKGALPALDKFVSEKHHPLPARFSLVTVAAIREDVAFLTEMVEKRHTAPTGFAIELLGRMGPTAGSAVPALQKYIVNRPLGNSRSTAIAAIKAITTPDRP
;
A
#
# COMPACT_ATOMS: atom_id res chain seq x y z
N MET A 1 62.86 -56.12 -34.05
CA MET A 1 63.20 -54.68 -33.96
C MET A 1 61.98 -53.93 -33.48
N GLN A 2 62.17 -53.08 -32.47
CA GLN A 2 61.13 -52.36 -31.72
C GLN A 2 60.52 -51.19 -32.52
N HIS A 3 59.46 -50.60 -31.94
CA HIS A 3 58.68 -49.39 -32.28
C HIS A 3 57.33 -49.66 -32.96
N VAL A 4 56.18 -49.05 -32.62
CA VAL A 4 55.77 -48.10 -31.56
C VAL A 4 54.22 -48.05 -31.56
N THR A 5 53.62 -47.93 -30.37
CA THR A 5 52.30 -47.33 -30.00
C THR A 5 51.00 -47.71 -30.73
N HIS A 6 49.96 -48.10 -29.97
CA HIS A 6 48.98 -47.13 -29.46
C HIS A 6 48.13 -47.69 -28.30
N GLN A 7 47.96 -46.85 -27.28
CA GLN A 7 47.14 -47.05 -26.10
C GLN A 7 45.65 -47.29 -26.43
N ARG A 8 45.00 -48.18 -25.67
CA ARG A 8 43.64 -47.95 -25.11
C ARG A 8 43.53 -48.60 -23.72
N ARG A 9 43.41 -47.75 -22.69
CA ARG A 9 43.12 -48.10 -21.29
C ARG A 9 41.59 -48.14 -21.05
N PRO A 10 41.13 -48.86 -20.01
CA PRO A 10 39.75 -49.30 -19.88
C PRO A 10 38.83 -48.29 -19.20
N LEU A 11 37.54 -48.54 -19.40
CA LEU A 11 36.37 -47.82 -18.91
C LEU A 11 36.26 -47.86 -17.37
N LEU A 12 36.47 -46.73 -16.71
CA LEU A 12 35.82 -46.42 -15.42
C LEU A 12 34.81 -45.29 -15.68
N ARG A 13 33.52 -45.64 -15.72
CA ARG A 13 32.42 -44.67 -15.70
C ARG A 13 31.96 -44.48 -14.26
N THR A 14 32.54 -43.52 -13.56
CA THR A 14 31.98 -42.98 -12.32
C THR A 14 30.82 -42.05 -12.69
N LEU A 15 29.61 -42.42 -12.26
CA LEU A 15 28.40 -41.62 -12.41
C LEU A 15 28.40 -40.52 -11.33
N ALA A 16 28.90 -39.33 -11.65
CA ALA A 16 28.69 -38.13 -10.83
C ALA A 16 27.46 -37.39 -11.38
N ALA A 17 26.28 -37.70 -10.86
CA ALA A 17 25.08 -36.94 -11.12
C ALA A 17 25.16 -35.60 -10.36
N VAL A 18 25.69 -34.57 -11.02
CA VAL A 18 25.51 -33.19 -10.59
C VAL A 18 24.03 -32.86 -10.81
N LEU A 19 23.25 -32.90 -9.74
CA LEU A 19 21.92 -32.30 -9.67
C LEU A 19 22.06 -30.79 -9.88
N LEU A 20 22.11 -30.35 -11.14
CA LEU A 20 21.66 -29.00 -11.48
C LEU A 20 20.15 -29.00 -11.27
N CYS A 21 19.71 -28.64 -10.06
CA CYS A 21 18.37 -28.10 -9.90
C CYS A 21 18.32 -26.84 -10.77
N PRO A 22 17.49 -26.78 -11.84
CA PRO A 22 17.20 -25.50 -12.45
C PRO A 22 16.56 -24.66 -11.35
N VAL A 23 17.14 -23.50 -11.05
CA VAL A 23 16.47 -22.47 -10.26
C VAL A 23 15.19 -22.15 -11.05
N MET A 24 14.08 -22.75 -10.64
CA MET A 24 12.76 -22.34 -11.08
C MET A 24 12.54 -20.95 -10.51
N VAL A 25 12.94 -19.93 -11.29
CA VAL A 25 12.48 -18.56 -11.11
C VAL A 25 10.95 -18.65 -11.25
N THR A 26 10.27 -18.66 -10.11
CA THR A 26 8.82 -18.59 -10.07
C THR A 26 8.42 -17.29 -10.78
N ALA A 27 7.45 -17.36 -11.68
CA ALA A 27 6.97 -16.23 -12.48
C ALA A 27 6.32 -15.09 -11.64
N GLY A 28 6.48 -15.10 -10.31
CA GLY A 28 5.89 -14.16 -9.37
C GLY A 28 6.77 -12.95 -9.00
N ASP A 29 8.06 -12.97 -9.33
CA ASP A 29 9.04 -11.97 -8.84
C ASP A 29 9.68 -11.12 -9.95
N ARG A 30 9.05 -11.02 -11.13
CA ARG A 30 9.49 -10.02 -12.10
C ARG A 30 9.24 -8.65 -11.51
N THR A 31 10.30 -7.88 -11.30
CA THR A 31 10.16 -6.47 -10.99
C THR A 31 9.43 -5.79 -12.13
N PRO A 32 8.18 -5.27 -11.97
CA PRO A 32 7.60 -4.36 -12.95
C PRO A 32 8.62 -3.31 -13.33
N ALA A 33 8.69 -3.02 -14.62
CA ALA A 33 9.58 -2.02 -15.16
C ALA A 33 9.41 -0.72 -14.38
N PRO A 34 10.51 -0.01 -14.07
CA PRO A 34 10.41 1.27 -13.38
C PRO A 34 9.50 2.20 -14.18
N VAL A 35 8.54 2.84 -13.49
CA VAL A 35 7.74 3.90 -14.10
C VAL A 35 8.66 5.08 -14.38
N ALA A 36 8.57 5.65 -15.57
CA ALA A 36 9.43 6.77 -15.95
C ALA A 36 9.20 7.97 -15.01
N GLU A 37 10.29 8.68 -14.68
CA GLU A 37 10.28 9.72 -13.65
C GLU A 37 9.40 10.93 -14.03
N ASP A 38 9.30 11.23 -15.32
CA ASP A 38 8.40 12.24 -15.88
C ASP A 38 6.93 11.91 -15.62
N ILE A 39 6.52 10.64 -15.76
CA ILE A 39 5.18 10.17 -15.42
C ILE A 39 4.89 10.34 -13.92
N LEU A 40 5.88 10.05 -13.06
CA LEU A 40 5.71 10.18 -11.60
C LEU A 40 5.58 11.65 -11.17
N ARG A 41 6.34 12.55 -11.82
CA ARG A 41 6.31 13.99 -11.54
C ARG A 41 5.06 14.68 -12.09
N SER A 42 4.51 14.20 -13.21
CA SER A 42 3.32 14.77 -13.85
C SER A 42 2.39 13.66 -14.35
N PRO A 43 1.66 12.97 -13.44
CA PRO A 43 0.83 11.85 -13.83
C PRO A 43 -0.41 12.33 -14.58
N MET A 44 -0.72 11.65 -15.68
CA MET A 44 -1.92 11.86 -16.47
C MET A 44 -2.83 10.63 -16.43
N PRO A 45 -4.15 10.76 -16.66
CA PRO A 45 -5.10 9.65 -16.54
C PRO A 45 -4.79 8.45 -17.45
N GLU A 46 -4.20 8.68 -18.62
CA GLU A 46 -3.71 7.64 -19.53
C GLU A 46 -2.59 6.79 -18.92
N ASN A 47 -1.85 7.32 -17.94
CA ASN A 47 -0.79 6.58 -17.25
C ASN A 47 -1.34 5.60 -16.20
N LEU A 48 -2.66 5.62 -15.91
CA LEU A 48 -3.25 4.78 -14.86
C LEU A 48 -3.04 3.28 -15.08
N VAL A 49 -3.01 2.80 -16.32
CA VAL A 49 -2.72 1.38 -16.61
C VAL A 49 -1.32 1.02 -16.12
N THR A 50 -0.34 1.84 -16.51
CA THR A 50 1.08 1.66 -16.15
C THR A 50 1.29 1.78 -14.65
N LEU A 51 0.73 2.82 -14.03
CA LEU A 51 0.86 3.07 -12.59
C LEU A 51 0.24 1.94 -11.76
N ILE A 52 -1.00 1.52 -12.07
CA ILE A 52 -1.67 0.41 -11.37
C ILE A 52 -0.93 -0.92 -11.59
N GLY A 53 -0.35 -1.13 -12.78
CA GLY A 53 0.47 -2.29 -13.08
C GLY A 53 1.81 -2.34 -12.32
N ALA A 54 2.32 -1.18 -11.89
CA ALA A 54 3.56 -1.08 -11.12
C ALA A 54 3.38 -1.30 -9.60
N LEU A 55 2.15 -1.26 -9.10
CA LEU A 55 1.82 -1.53 -7.70
C LEU A 55 2.05 -2.99 -7.31
N ARG A 56 2.74 -3.24 -6.18
CA ARG A 56 3.15 -4.58 -5.74
C ARG A 56 2.39 -5.13 -4.54
N GLY A 57 1.50 -4.34 -3.97
CA GLY A 57 0.89 -4.57 -2.67
C GLY A 57 1.78 -4.10 -1.54
N SER A 58 1.12 -3.80 -0.42
CA SER A 58 1.75 -3.33 0.81
C SER A 58 1.96 -4.51 1.75
N GLY A 59 3.09 -4.55 2.46
CA GLY A 59 3.30 -5.53 3.54
C GLY A 59 2.33 -5.30 4.70
N CYS A 60 2.71 -5.66 5.93
CA CYS A 60 1.82 -5.50 7.09
C CYS A 60 1.46 -4.03 7.43
N GLY A 61 2.08 -3.05 6.78
CA GLY A 61 1.75 -1.64 6.86
C GLY A 61 1.75 -1.02 5.46
N PRO A 62 0.83 -0.09 5.18
CA PRO A 62 0.87 0.67 3.94
C PRO A 62 2.16 1.46 3.80
N LYS A 63 2.62 1.64 2.56
CA LYS A 63 3.84 2.38 2.24
C LYS A 63 3.50 3.54 1.31
N HIS A 64 4.09 4.69 1.59
CA HIS A 64 4.17 5.79 0.62
C HIS A 64 5.20 5.39 -0.45
N THR A 65 4.78 5.46 -1.72
CA THR A 65 5.62 5.16 -2.88
C THR A 65 5.31 6.17 -3.95
N ASP A 66 6.29 6.56 -4.76
CA ASP A 66 6.08 7.56 -5.82
C ASP A 66 4.94 7.16 -6.77
N VAL A 67 4.80 5.86 -7.06
CA VAL A 67 3.69 5.32 -7.86
C VAL A 67 2.34 5.53 -7.15
N GLY A 68 2.27 5.22 -5.86
CA GLY A 68 1.07 5.43 -5.05
C GLY A 68 0.70 6.91 -4.97
N ASP A 69 1.68 7.78 -4.76
CA ASP A 69 1.49 9.23 -4.67
C ASP A 69 1.02 9.81 -6.01
N ALA A 70 1.56 9.33 -7.13
CA ALA A 70 1.09 9.68 -8.47
C ALA A 70 -0.37 9.25 -8.70
N ILE A 71 -0.76 8.04 -8.27
CA ILE A 71 -2.15 7.56 -8.36
C ILE A 71 -3.08 8.39 -7.48
N VAL A 72 -2.64 8.75 -6.28
CA VAL A 72 -3.41 9.60 -5.36
C VAL A 72 -3.56 11.02 -5.92
N GLY A 73 -2.52 11.57 -6.54
CA GLY A 73 -2.56 12.88 -7.21
C GLY A 73 -3.53 12.96 -8.38
N LEU A 74 -3.80 11.84 -9.06
CA LEU A 74 -4.84 11.73 -10.08
C LEU A 74 -6.27 11.72 -9.51
N GLY A 75 -6.43 11.53 -8.19
CA GLY A 75 -7.69 11.68 -7.46
C GLY A 75 -8.80 10.75 -7.94
N SER A 76 -10.00 11.32 -8.16
CA SER A 76 -11.20 10.56 -8.53
C SER A 76 -11.05 9.74 -9.83
N LYS A 77 -10.15 10.16 -10.74
CA LYS A 77 -9.88 9.44 -11.99
C LYS A 77 -9.28 8.06 -11.76
N SER A 78 -8.59 7.86 -10.64
CA SER A 78 -7.99 6.58 -10.25
C SER A 78 -9.02 5.58 -9.69
N VAL A 79 -10.15 6.07 -9.19
CA VAL A 79 -11.10 5.30 -8.38
C VAL A 79 -11.64 4.07 -9.10
N PRO A 80 -12.13 4.13 -10.36
CA PRO A 80 -12.67 2.95 -11.02
C PRO A 80 -11.64 1.82 -11.17
N ARG A 81 -10.38 2.16 -11.44
CA ARG A 81 -9.30 1.17 -11.59
C ARG A 81 -8.84 0.61 -10.25
N LEU A 82 -8.85 1.41 -9.18
CA LEU A 82 -8.58 0.93 -7.83
C LEU A 82 -9.69 0.00 -7.34
N VAL A 83 -10.96 0.31 -7.62
CA VAL A 83 -12.09 -0.61 -7.32
C VAL A 83 -11.92 -1.93 -8.07
N ALA A 84 -11.65 -1.89 -9.37
CA ALA A 84 -11.38 -3.11 -10.15
C ALA A 84 -10.18 -3.92 -9.61
N ARG A 85 -9.12 -3.25 -9.13
CA ARG A 85 -7.97 -3.90 -8.49
C ARG A 85 -8.35 -4.55 -7.16
N LEU A 86 -9.19 -3.91 -6.36
CA LEU A 86 -9.66 -4.43 -5.06
C LEU A 86 -10.50 -5.70 -5.27
N GLU A 87 -11.44 -5.67 -6.21
CA GLU A 87 -12.37 -6.77 -6.48
C GLU A 87 -11.72 -7.93 -7.26
N GLY A 88 -10.70 -7.62 -8.09
CA GLY A 88 -10.01 -8.62 -8.91
C GLY A 88 -8.89 -9.38 -8.20
N SER A 89 -8.68 -9.21 -6.89
CA SER A 89 -7.59 -9.85 -6.16
C SER A 89 -8.00 -10.36 -4.78
N ASP A 90 -7.62 -11.60 -4.47
CA ASP A 90 -7.76 -12.20 -3.12
C ASP A 90 -6.51 -12.03 -2.24
N LYS A 91 -5.45 -11.43 -2.79
CA LYS A 91 -4.17 -11.26 -2.08
C LYS A 91 -4.30 -10.09 -1.10
N TRP A 92 -4.27 -10.40 0.20
CA TRP A 92 -4.51 -9.39 1.25
C TRP A 92 -3.57 -8.18 1.17
N TRP A 93 -2.31 -8.35 0.73
CA TRP A 93 -1.36 -7.23 0.58
C TRP A 93 -1.71 -6.30 -0.59
N ILE A 94 -2.29 -6.83 -1.67
CA ILE A 94 -2.80 -6.04 -2.80
C ILE A 94 -4.05 -5.28 -2.39
N GLN A 95 -4.98 -5.96 -1.71
CA GLN A 95 -6.20 -5.34 -1.18
C GLN A 95 -5.86 -4.22 -0.20
N LEU A 96 -4.92 -4.45 0.73
CA LEU A 96 -4.48 -3.46 1.72
C LEU A 96 -3.93 -2.18 1.06
N GLU A 97 -3.03 -2.32 0.07
CA GLU A 97 -2.49 -1.18 -0.66
C GLU A 97 -3.59 -0.43 -1.42
N THR A 98 -4.51 -1.16 -2.04
CA THR A 98 -5.61 -0.56 -2.80
C THR A 98 -6.55 0.24 -1.90
N ILE A 99 -6.94 -0.34 -0.76
CA ILE A 99 -7.75 0.32 0.28
C ILE A 99 -7.02 1.56 0.81
N HIS A 100 -5.72 1.46 1.07
CA HIS A 100 -4.91 2.59 1.50
C HIS A 100 -4.96 3.75 0.51
N LEU A 101 -4.70 3.50 -0.77
CA LEU A 101 -4.73 4.53 -1.82
C LEU A 101 -6.11 5.17 -1.96
N LEU A 102 -7.19 4.39 -1.85
CA LEU A 102 -8.56 4.93 -1.84
C LEU A 102 -8.81 5.88 -0.67
N GLY A 103 -8.29 5.56 0.52
CA GLY A 103 -8.38 6.45 1.68
C GLY A 103 -7.56 7.72 1.50
N LEU A 104 -6.37 7.62 0.91
CA LEU A 104 -5.53 8.79 0.60
C LEU A 104 -6.18 9.72 -0.44
N ILE A 105 -6.94 9.20 -1.39
CA ILE A 105 -7.75 10.02 -2.31
C ILE A 105 -8.85 10.79 -1.54
N GLY A 106 -9.31 10.27 -0.40
CA GLY A 106 -10.25 10.95 0.49
C GLY A 106 -11.67 11.02 -0.09
N SER A 107 -12.38 12.12 0.16
CA SER A 107 -13.80 12.28 -0.24
C SER A 107 -14.02 12.22 -1.76
N ALA A 108 -12.98 12.44 -2.57
CA ALA A 108 -13.03 12.22 -4.03
C ALA A 108 -13.18 10.73 -4.42
N ALA A 109 -12.94 9.79 -3.49
CA ALA A 109 -13.13 8.36 -3.68
C ALA A 109 -14.53 7.84 -3.31
N LYS A 110 -15.54 8.72 -3.19
CA LYS A 110 -16.95 8.34 -2.89
C LYS A 110 -17.49 7.21 -3.77
N GLY A 111 -17.05 7.12 -5.03
CA GLY A 111 -17.42 6.03 -5.94
C GLY A 111 -16.96 4.62 -5.51
N ALA A 112 -16.00 4.51 -4.58
CA ALA A 112 -15.52 3.24 -4.04
C ALA A 112 -16.32 2.74 -2.83
N LEU A 113 -17.22 3.56 -2.25
CA LEU A 113 -17.95 3.20 -1.03
C LEU A 113 -18.69 1.85 -1.14
N PRO A 114 -19.44 1.55 -2.23
CA PRO A 114 -20.13 0.26 -2.33
C PRO A 114 -19.19 -0.94 -2.26
N ALA A 115 -18.04 -0.87 -2.94
CA ALA A 115 -17.04 -1.94 -2.94
C ALA A 115 -16.35 -2.08 -1.57
N LEU A 116 -16.05 -0.96 -0.90
CA LEU A 116 -15.44 -0.97 0.42
C LEU A 116 -16.39 -1.45 1.52
N ASP A 117 -17.67 -1.06 1.47
CA ASP A 117 -18.72 -1.52 2.40
C ASP A 117 -18.96 -3.03 2.24
N LYS A 118 -19.00 -3.51 0.99
CA LYS A 118 -19.04 -4.94 0.68
C LYS A 118 -17.82 -5.65 1.26
N PHE A 119 -16.62 -5.11 1.03
CA PHE A 119 -15.37 -5.67 1.54
C PHE A 119 -15.37 -5.74 3.09
N VAL A 120 -15.90 -4.75 3.79
CA VAL A 120 -16.01 -4.79 5.26
C VAL A 120 -16.97 -5.90 5.71
N SER A 121 -18.05 -6.12 4.97
CA SER A 121 -19.10 -7.07 5.32
C SER A 121 -18.70 -8.52 5.04
N GLU A 122 -17.83 -8.74 4.07
CA GLU A 122 -17.30 -10.06 3.73
C GLU A 122 -16.17 -10.47 4.67
N LYS A 123 -16.05 -11.78 4.96
CA LYS A 123 -15.05 -12.34 5.88
C LYS A 123 -13.64 -12.40 5.26
N HIS A 124 -13.15 -11.27 4.76
CA HIS A 124 -11.80 -11.15 4.23
C HIS A 124 -10.73 -11.22 5.33
N HIS A 125 -9.47 -11.17 4.90
CA HIS A 125 -8.34 -11.10 5.80
C HIS A 125 -8.52 -9.93 6.81
N PRO A 126 -8.32 -10.14 8.13
CA PRO A 126 -8.66 -9.16 9.16
C PRO A 126 -7.95 -7.81 9.01
N LEU A 127 -6.73 -7.82 8.46
CA LEU A 127 -5.92 -6.62 8.31
C LEU A 127 -6.52 -5.64 7.27
N PRO A 128 -6.68 -5.99 5.98
CA PRO A 128 -7.42 -5.16 5.02
C PRO A 128 -8.80 -4.71 5.50
N ALA A 129 -9.57 -5.58 6.15
CA ALA A 129 -10.92 -5.24 6.62
C ALA A 129 -10.91 -4.08 7.63
N ARG A 130 -9.94 -4.09 8.57
CA ARG A 130 -9.76 -2.98 9.53
C ARG A 130 -9.32 -1.68 8.86
N PHE A 131 -8.48 -1.75 7.83
CA PHE A 131 -8.10 -0.57 7.03
C PHE A 131 -9.26 -0.07 6.18
N SER A 132 -10.12 -0.97 5.68
CA SER A 132 -11.32 -0.60 4.92
C SER A 132 -12.29 0.20 5.77
N LEU A 133 -12.53 -0.20 7.03
CA LEU A 133 -13.33 0.58 7.98
C LEU A 133 -12.84 2.03 8.14
N VAL A 134 -11.52 2.20 8.34
CA VAL A 134 -10.90 3.52 8.47
C VAL A 134 -10.97 4.32 7.16
N THR A 135 -10.82 3.64 6.02
CA THR A 135 -10.95 4.24 4.69
C THR A 135 -12.37 4.73 4.42
N VAL A 136 -13.38 3.92 4.73
CA VAL A 136 -14.80 4.28 4.60
C VAL A 136 -15.12 5.51 5.44
N ALA A 137 -14.64 5.55 6.70
CA ALA A 137 -14.81 6.72 7.56
C ALA A 137 -14.18 7.98 6.96
N ALA A 138 -12.96 7.89 6.43
CA ALA A 138 -12.31 9.04 5.79
C ALA A 138 -13.02 9.52 4.51
N ILE A 139 -13.46 8.61 3.65
CA ILE A 139 -14.22 8.97 2.42
C ILE A 139 -15.55 9.63 2.76
N ARG A 140 -16.18 9.21 3.87
CA ARG A 140 -17.40 9.81 4.43
C ARG A 140 -17.14 11.04 5.30
N GLU A 141 -15.88 11.42 5.48
CA GLU A 141 -15.47 12.55 6.30
C GLU A 141 -15.92 12.43 7.78
N ASP A 142 -16.00 11.21 8.30
CA ASP A 142 -16.36 10.89 9.69
C ASP A 142 -15.18 11.12 10.64
N VAL A 143 -14.96 12.40 10.97
CA VAL A 143 -13.90 12.83 11.90
C VAL A 143 -14.06 12.19 13.27
N ALA A 144 -15.29 11.97 13.74
CA ALA A 144 -15.57 11.42 15.06
C ALA A 144 -15.09 9.97 15.18
N PHE A 145 -15.42 9.13 14.21
CA PHE A 145 -14.95 7.74 14.16
C PHE A 145 -13.42 7.65 14.08
N LEU A 146 -12.81 8.46 13.21
CA LEU A 146 -11.34 8.48 13.08
C LEU A 146 -10.67 8.94 14.38
N THR A 147 -11.25 9.93 15.07
CA THR A 147 -10.77 10.41 16.37
C THR A 147 -10.87 9.32 17.43
N GLU A 148 -12.00 8.61 17.50
CA GLU A 148 -12.20 7.49 18.42
C GLU A 148 -11.16 6.37 18.18
N MET A 149 -10.82 6.08 16.91
CA MET A 149 -9.80 5.12 16.54
C MET A 149 -8.41 5.49 17.07
N VAL A 150 -8.09 6.79 17.12
CA VAL A 150 -6.84 7.31 17.70
C VAL A 150 -6.82 7.14 19.22
N GLU A 151 -7.92 7.44 19.89
CA GLU A 151 -8.01 7.44 21.34
C GLU A 151 -8.06 6.05 21.97
N LYS A 152 -8.89 5.15 21.41
CA LYS A 152 -9.32 3.93 22.11
C LYS A 152 -8.65 2.66 21.60
N ARG A 153 -8.40 2.57 20.29
CA ARG A 153 -8.16 1.26 19.66
C ARG A 153 -6.69 0.90 19.55
N HIS A 154 -5.79 1.86 19.37
CA HIS A 154 -4.33 1.64 19.26
C HIS A 154 -3.96 0.39 18.45
N THR A 155 -4.63 0.19 17.32
CA THR A 155 -4.47 -0.99 16.46
C THR A 155 -3.58 -0.65 15.27
N ALA A 156 -3.27 -1.65 14.43
CA ALA A 156 -2.52 -1.46 13.18
C ALA A 156 -2.97 -0.23 12.33
N PRO A 157 -4.27 0.05 12.12
CA PRO A 157 -4.70 1.21 11.33
C PRO A 157 -4.70 2.56 12.08
N THR A 158 -4.31 2.64 13.37
CA THR A 158 -4.31 3.91 14.11
C THR A 158 -3.40 4.96 13.45
N GLY A 159 -2.21 4.57 12.96
CA GLY A 159 -1.34 5.49 12.23
C GLY A 159 -1.97 6.03 10.95
N PHE A 160 -2.74 5.19 10.26
CA PHE A 160 -3.47 5.59 9.05
C PHE A 160 -4.64 6.52 9.37
N ALA A 161 -5.40 6.27 10.44
CA ALA A 161 -6.45 7.19 10.88
C ALA A 161 -5.89 8.59 11.20
N ILE A 162 -4.72 8.66 11.86
CA ILE A 162 -4.01 9.92 12.12
C ILE A 162 -3.65 10.63 10.82
N GLU A 163 -3.12 9.88 9.84
CA GLU A 163 -2.75 10.44 8.54
C GLU A 163 -3.97 11.01 7.80
N LEU A 164 -5.08 10.25 7.76
CA LEU A 164 -6.31 10.68 7.11
C LEU A 164 -6.91 11.93 7.76
N LEU A 165 -6.92 12.01 9.09
CA LEU A 165 -7.31 13.23 9.81
C LEU A 165 -6.47 14.44 9.39
N GLY A 166 -5.16 14.26 9.22
CA GLY A 166 -4.28 15.30 8.72
C GLY A 166 -4.63 15.75 7.29
N ARG A 167 -4.94 14.79 6.40
CA ARG A 167 -5.33 15.08 5.01
C ARG A 167 -6.68 15.76 4.87
N MET A 168 -7.58 15.58 5.84
CA MET A 168 -8.84 16.32 5.92
C MET A 168 -8.63 17.81 6.27
N GLY A 169 -7.44 18.18 6.78
CA GLY A 169 -7.08 19.56 7.05
C GLY A 169 -7.99 20.20 8.12
N PRO A 170 -8.33 21.50 7.98
CA PRO A 170 -9.10 22.24 8.99
C PRO A 170 -10.44 21.61 9.39
N THR A 171 -11.08 20.84 8.50
CA THR A 171 -12.34 20.14 8.80
C THR A 171 -12.21 19.11 9.93
N ALA A 172 -11.01 18.58 10.16
CA ALA A 172 -10.71 17.66 11.26
C ALA A 172 -10.26 18.37 12.56
N GLY A 173 -10.58 19.67 12.72
CA GLY A 173 -10.22 20.50 13.88
C GLY A 173 -10.55 19.89 15.24
N SER A 174 -11.68 19.18 15.34
CA SER A 174 -12.11 18.51 16.57
C SER A 174 -11.20 17.36 17.01
N ALA A 175 -10.33 16.84 16.13
CA ALA A 175 -9.40 15.74 16.44
C ALA A 175 -8.11 16.22 17.13
N VAL A 176 -7.81 17.52 17.15
CA VAL A 176 -6.55 18.07 17.69
C VAL A 176 -6.28 17.62 19.14
N PRO A 177 -7.24 17.68 20.09
CA PRO A 177 -6.99 17.24 21.46
C PRO A 177 -6.60 15.75 21.56
N ALA A 178 -7.25 14.90 20.77
CA ALA A 178 -6.95 13.47 20.73
C ALA A 178 -5.54 13.20 20.15
N LEU A 179 -5.14 13.94 19.12
CA LEU A 179 -3.80 13.85 18.53
C LEU A 179 -2.71 14.33 19.49
N GLN A 180 -2.94 15.42 20.24
CA GLN A 180 -2.04 15.89 21.29
C GLN A 180 -1.86 14.83 22.39
N LYS A 181 -2.98 14.26 22.86
CA LYS A 181 -2.98 13.18 23.84
C LYS A 181 -2.24 11.94 23.32
N TYR A 182 -2.40 11.59 22.04
CA TYR A 182 -1.68 10.51 21.40
C TYR A 182 -0.16 10.73 21.46
N ILE A 183 0.32 11.94 21.13
CA ILE A 183 1.75 12.29 21.15
C ILE A 183 2.33 12.16 22.56
N VAL A 184 1.62 12.67 23.58
CA VAL A 184 2.07 12.63 24.98
C VAL A 184 2.12 11.19 25.50
N ASN A 185 1.10 10.39 25.23
CA ASN A 185 1.01 9.01 25.73
C ASN A 185 1.89 8.02 24.96
N ARG A 186 2.39 8.41 23.77
CA ARG A 186 3.19 7.58 22.88
C ARG A 186 4.43 8.33 22.37
N PRO A 187 5.37 8.69 23.27
CA PRO A 187 6.56 9.46 22.89
C PRO A 187 7.46 8.74 21.87
N LEU A 188 7.42 7.40 21.86
CA LEU A 188 8.15 6.53 20.92
C LEU A 188 7.25 5.86 19.87
N GLY A 189 6.00 6.31 19.74
CA GLY A 189 5.06 5.71 18.78
C GLY A 189 5.49 5.98 17.34
N ASN A 190 5.45 4.96 16.49
CA ASN A 190 5.82 5.05 15.07
C ASN A 190 5.05 6.15 14.31
N SER A 191 3.84 6.51 14.77
CA SER A 191 3.00 7.53 14.15
C SER A 191 3.06 8.89 14.86
N ARG A 192 4.02 9.13 15.75
CA ARG A 192 4.18 10.42 16.44
C ARG A 192 4.47 11.55 15.45
N SER A 193 5.38 11.34 14.51
CA SER A 193 5.68 12.32 13.44
C SER A 193 4.45 12.58 12.58
N THR A 194 3.70 11.53 12.23
CA THR A 194 2.42 11.64 11.51
C THR A 194 1.40 12.46 12.29
N ALA A 195 1.29 12.28 13.62
CA ALA A 195 0.37 13.05 14.45
C ALA A 195 0.75 14.54 14.51
N ILE A 196 2.05 14.85 14.60
CA ILE A 196 2.53 16.24 14.56
C ILE A 196 2.22 16.87 13.19
N ALA A 197 2.48 16.15 12.10
CA ALA A 197 2.16 16.61 10.75
C ALA A 197 0.65 16.81 10.57
N ALA A 198 -0.17 15.90 11.10
CA ALA A 198 -1.62 16.01 11.07
C ALA A 198 -2.11 17.25 11.83
N ILE A 199 -1.64 17.48 13.06
CA ILE A 199 -1.99 18.70 13.82
C ILE A 199 -1.60 19.95 13.04
N LYS A 200 -0.41 19.96 12.40
CA LYS A 200 0.02 21.09 11.58
C LYS A 200 -0.96 21.31 10.42
N ALA A 201 -1.29 20.28 9.65
CA ALA A 201 -2.21 20.37 8.53
C ALA A 201 -3.62 20.81 8.94
N ILE A 202 -4.08 20.38 10.11
CA ILE A 202 -5.40 20.75 10.67
C ILE A 202 -5.43 22.21 11.15
N THR A 203 -4.33 22.72 11.71
CA THR A 203 -4.27 24.06 12.33
C THR A 203 -3.75 25.15 11.40
N THR A 204 -3.14 24.79 10.25
CA THR A 204 -2.82 25.77 9.22
C THR A 204 -4.10 26.18 8.48
N PRO A 205 -4.52 27.46 8.56
CA PRO A 205 -5.65 27.93 7.77
C PRO A 205 -5.33 27.79 6.28
N ASP A 206 -6.36 27.51 5.47
CA ASP A 206 -6.23 27.56 4.01
C ASP A 206 -5.66 28.93 3.63
N ARG A 207 -4.53 28.93 2.93
CA ARG A 207 -3.96 30.18 2.43
C ARG A 207 -4.93 30.71 1.37
N PRO A 208 -5.43 31.96 1.49
CA PRO A 208 -6.33 32.54 0.50
C PRO A 208 -5.69 32.64 -0.88
#